data_AF-A0A9Q0RUG6-F1
#
_entry.id   AF-A0A9Q0RUG6-F1
#
_cell.length_a   1.000
_cell.length_b   1.000
_cell.length_c   1.000
_cell.angle_alpha   90.00
_cell.angle_beta   90.00
_cell.angle_gamma   90.00
#
_symmetry.space_group_name_H-M   'P 1'
#
loop_
_entity.id
_entity.type
_entity.pdbx_description
1 polymer ?
#
loop_
_entity_poly.entity_id
_entity_poly.type
_entity_poly.pdbx_seq_one_letter_code
_entity_poly.pdbx_strand_id
1 'polypeptide(L)'
;MVNKNGSKIGEHVAVINENLVENRPMCIHGPTLLFEKTFDDGTEPIRFYGCSAFRSRNECPILKQEQIALHRAQLQAHSKSTVYGLAEIAKLSTKKRAYCHTCSCLFPTKLKRYHQNHDFLEGISDELLSQPTRFLRPLSDDTKEAQYFFADSTLQCIVNIFKQLGI
;
A
#
# COMPACT_ATOMS: atom_id res chain seq x y z
N MET A 1 2.33 20.95 -21.65
CA MET A 1 2.56 21.49 -23.01
C MET A 1 2.25 22.97 -23.00
N VAL A 2 2.82 23.75 -23.93
CA VAL A 2 2.67 25.20 -23.96
C VAL A 2 1.92 25.56 -25.23
N ASN A 3 0.92 26.46 -25.15
CA ASN A 3 0.20 26.90 -26.34
C ASN A 3 1.11 27.79 -27.21
N LYS A 4 0.63 28.17 -28.41
CA LYS A 4 1.36 29.05 -29.35
C LYS A 4 1.80 30.40 -28.74
N ASN A 5 1.24 30.78 -27.59
CA ASN A 5 1.51 32.03 -26.87
C ASN A 5 2.34 31.82 -25.59
N GLY A 6 2.96 30.65 -25.39
CA GLY A 6 3.82 30.41 -24.23
C GLY A 6 3.09 30.21 -22.90
N SER A 7 1.74 30.11 -22.90
CA SER A 7 0.96 29.82 -21.69
C SER A 7 0.81 28.31 -21.45
N LYS A 8 0.86 27.89 -20.18
CA LYS A 8 0.56 26.50 -19.81
C LYS A 8 -0.87 26.16 -20.26
N ILE A 9 -1.00 25.11 -21.06
CA ILE A 9 -2.31 24.53 -21.39
C ILE A 9 -2.82 23.82 -20.13
N GLY A 10 -4.02 24.18 -19.66
CA GLY A 10 -4.66 23.46 -18.58
C GLY A 10 -5.00 22.04 -19.03
N GLU A 11 -4.82 21.08 -18.12
CA GLU A 11 -5.11 19.68 -18.37
C GLU A 11 -6.02 19.13 -17.30
N HIS A 12 -6.99 18.33 -17.73
CA HIS A 12 -7.94 17.66 -16.86
C HIS A 12 -7.83 16.16 -17.08
N VAL A 13 -7.87 15.39 -15.99
CA VAL A 13 -7.82 13.93 -16.03
C VAL A 13 -9.05 13.39 -15.32
N ALA A 14 -9.81 12.53 -16.01
CA ALA A 14 -10.99 11.89 -15.47
C ALA A 14 -10.89 10.37 -15.62
N VAL A 15 -11.54 9.63 -14.70
CA VAL A 15 -11.73 8.18 -14.83
C VAL A 15 -12.94 7.93 -15.70
N ILE A 16 -12.75 7.13 -16.75
CA ILE A 16 -13.83 6.74 -17.66
C ILE A 16 -14.46 5.44 -17.15
N ASN A 17 -15.73 5.53 -16.75
CA ASN A 17 -16.51 4.39 -16.28
C ASN A 17 -17.25 3.72 -17.46
N GLU A 18 -16.49 3.21 -18.41
CA GLU A 18 -17.02 2.33 -19.45
C GLU A 18 -17.13 0.91 -18.88
N ASN A 19 -18.25 0.24 -19.16
CA ASN A 19 -18.61 -1.09 -18.64
C ASN A 19 -17.81 -2.20 -19.35
N LEU A 20 -16.49 -2.09 -19.27
CA LEU A 20 -15.49 -2.91 -19.96
C LEU A 20 -14.75 -3.75 -18.92
N VAL A 21 -15.48 -4.59 -18.19
CA VAL A 21 -14.87 -5.49 -17.19
C VAL A 21 -13.99 -6.55 -17.88
N GLU A 22 -14.36 -6.95 -19.10
CA GLU A 22 -13.61 -7.91 -19.88
C GLU A 22 -12.37 -7.25 -20.54
N ASN A 23 -11.20 -7.85 -20.34
CA ASN A 23 -9.92 -7.52 -20.98
C ASN A 23 -9.20 -6.24 -20.52
N ARG A 24 -9.46 -5.72 -19.32
CA ARG A 24 -8.63 -4.62 -18.78
C ARG A 24 -7.19 -5.08 -18.56
N PRO A 25 -6.19 -4.28 -18.97
CA PRO A 25 -4.81 -4.53 -18.59
C PRO A 25 -4.67 -4.59 -17.07
N MET A 26 -3.73 -5.41 -16.64
CA MET A 26 -3.48 -5.67 -15.23
C MET A 26 -2.14 -5.08 -14.82
N CYS A 27 -2.01 -4.74 -13.54
CA CYS A 27 -0.75 -4.46 -12.89
C CYS A 27 -0.60 -5.40 -11.68
N ILE A 28 0.51 -5.28 -10.93
CA ILE A 28 0.72 -6.09 -9.71
C ILE A 28 -0.34 -5.84 -8.63
N HIS A 29 -1.01 -4.68 -8.66
CA HIS A 29 -2.08 -4.31 -7.72
C HIS A 29 -3.49 -4.71 -8.19
N GLY A 30 -3.64 -5.26 -9.41
CA GLY A 30 -4.93 -5.69 -9.95
C GLY A 30 -5.35 -4.99 -11.25
N PRO A 31 -6.65 -4.96 -11.58
CA PRO A 31 -7.18 -4.33 -12.78
C PRO A 31 -6.90 -2.83 -12.81
N THR A 32 -6.50 -2.32 -13.97
CA THR A 32 -6.25 -0.89 -14.19
C THR A 32 -7.54 -0.09 -14.38
N LEU A 33 -7.45 1.22 -14.19
CA LEU A 33 -8.49 2.20 -14.52
C LEU A 33 -8.19 2.81 -15.90
N LEU A 34 -9.24 3.05 -16.68
CA LEU A 34 -9.15 3.83 -17.91
C LEU A 34 -9.28 5.32 -17.56
N PHE A 35 -8.30 6.11 -17.94
CA PHE A 35 -8.28 7.55 -17.78
C PHE A 35 -8.40 8.23 -19.14
N GLU A 36 -9.05 9.37 -19.18
CA GLU A 36 -9.05 10.29 -20.31
C GLU A 36 -8.45 11.62 -19.87
N LYS A 37 -7.49 12.11 -20.65
CA LYS A 37 -6.85 13.41 -20.47
C LYS A 37 -7.34 14.36 -21.54
N THR A 38 -7.98 15.45 -21.12
CA THR A 38 -8.48 16.52 -21.99
C THR A 38 -7.66 17.79 -21.80
N PHE A 39 -7.69 18.67 -22.81
CA PHE A 39 -6.86 19.87 -22.88
C PHE A 39 -7.73 21.08 -23.20
N ASP A 40 -7.48 22.20 -22.51
CA ASP A 40 -8.25 23.43 -22.68
C ASP A 40 -8.10 24.08 -24.06
N ASP A 41 -7.05 23.72 -24.80
CA ASP A 41 -6.78 24.23 -26.14
C ASP A 41 -7.52 23.46 -27.25
N GLY A 42 -8.38 22.51 -26.88
CA GLY A 42 -9.14 21.69 -27.82
C GLY A 42 -8.34 20.58 -28.48
N THR A 43 -7.13 20.27 -27.99
CA THR A 43 -6.38 19.08 -28.41
C THR A 43 -7.20 17.81 -28.16
N GLU A 44 -7.11 16.85 -29.09
CA GLU A 44 -7.80 15.56 -28.99
C GLU A 44 -7.53 14.86 -27.63
N PRO A 45 -8.57 14.32 -26.98
CA PRO A 45 -8.41 13.61 -25.72
C PRO A 45 -7.49 12.39 -25.85
N ILE A 46 -6.67 12.16 -24.82
CA ILE A 46 -5.79 10.99 -24.76
C ILE A 46 -6.33 10.01 -23.73
N ARG A 47 -6.62 8.78 -24.16
CA ARG A 47 -7.02 7.68 -23.27
C ARG A 47 -5.82 6.80 -22.91
N PHE A 48 -5.73 6.43 -21.64
CA PHE A 48 -4.67 5.54 -21.16
C PHE A 48 -5.11 4.74 -19.94
N TYR A 49 -4.51 3.58 -19.75
CA TYR A 49 -4.69 2.78 -18.54
C TYR A 49 -3.68 3.19 -17.46
N GLY A 50 -4.11 3.19 -16.20
CA GLY A 50 -3.28 3.47 -15.04
C GLY A 50 -3.63 2.59 -13.83
N CYS A 51 -2.68 2.48 -12.89
CA CYS A 51 -2.90 1.75 -11.64
C CYS A 51 -4.05 2.39 -10.83
N SER A 52 -4.87 1.57 -10.18
CA SER A 52 -5.91 2.04 -9.26
C SER A 52 -5.38 2.44 -7.89
N ALA A 53 -4.19 1.97 -7.51
CA ALA A 53 -3.60 2.15 -6.18
C ALA A 53 -2.41 3.12 -6.14
N PHE A 54 -1.83 3.48 -7.29
CA PHE A 54 -0.65 4.35 -7.38
C PHE A 54 -0.95 5.50 -8.32
N ARG A 55 -0.62 6.74 -7.90
CA ARG A 55 -0.88 7.94 -8.71
C ARG A 55 0.04 8.05 -9.93
N SER A 56 1.29 7.59 -9.81
CA SER A 56 2.27 7.67 -10.88
C SER A 56 2.42 6.35 -11.65
N ARG A 57 2.40 6.43 -12.99
CA ARG A 57 2.67 5.28 -13.88
C ARG A 57 4.08 4.71 -13.73
N ASN A 58 5.03 5.51 -13.26
CA ASN A 58 6.41 5.06 -13.08
C ASN A 58 6.57 4.17 -11.85
N GLU A 59 5.69 4.31 -10.86
CA GLU A 59 5.74 3.54 -9.62
C GLU A 59 5.02 2.19 -9.75
N CYS A 60 4.04 2.09 -10.64
CA CYS A 60 3.36 0.84 -10.94
C CYS A 60 3.15 0.67 -12.45
N PRO A 61 4.05 -0.06 -13.14
CA PRO A 61 3.91 -0.33 -14.56
C PRO A 61 2.77 -1.33 -14.81
N ILE A 62 2.10 -1.16 -15.95
CA ILE A 62 1.19 -2.15 -16.50
C ILE A 62 2.02 -3.33 -17.00
N LEU A 63 1.62 -4.54 -16.65
CA LEU A 63 2.39 -5.75 -16.90
C LEU A 63 1.60 -6.74 -17.77
N LYS A 64 2.33 -7.63 -18.43
CA LYS A 64 1.76 -8.82 -19.06
C LYS A 64 1.34 -9.84 -18.00
N GLN A 65 0.40 -10.72 -18.36
CA GLN A 65 -0.15 -11.71 -17.44
C GLN A 65 0.92 -12.64 -16.85
N GLU A 66 1.93 -13.04 -17.64
CA GLU A 66 3.01 -13.90 -17.17
C GLU A 66 3.89 -13.21 -16.13
N GLN A 67 4.13 -11.91 -16.30
CA GLN A 67 4.92 -11.10 -15.36
C GLN A 67 4.19 -10.95 -14.01
N ILE A 68 2.86 -10.80 -14.05
CA ILE A 68 2.02 -10.77 -12.85
C ILE A 68 2.05 -12.13 -12.13
N ALA A 69 1.93 -13.22 -12.88
CA ALA A 69 2.01 -14.57 -12.33
C ALA A 69 3.36 -14.83 -11.64
N LEU A 70 4.46 -14.44 -12.30
CA LEU A 70 5.81 -14.54 -11.75
C LEU A 70 5.96 -13.72 -10.46
N HIS A 71 5.52 -12.45 -10.47
CA HIS A 71 5.58 -11.59 -9.31
C HIS A 71 4.80 -12.17 -8.12
N ARG A 72 3.59 -12.70 -8.36
CA ARG A 72 2.79 -13.36 -7.33
C ARG A 72 3.47 -14.61 -6.78
N ALA A 73 4.08 -15.42 -7.64
CA ALA A 73 4.83 -16.61 -7.21
C ALA A 73 6.02 -16.24 -6.31
N GLN A 74 6.75 -15.18 -6.66
CA GLN A 74 7.87 -14.67 -5.85
C GLN A 74 7.39 -14.16 -4.48
N LEU A 75 6.30 -13.38 -4.42
CA LEU A 75 5.71 -12.92 -3.15
C LEU A 75 5.28 -14.09 -2.26
N GLN A 76 4.65 -15.12 -2.84
CA GLN A 76 4.25 -16.30 -2.08
C GLN A 76 5.46 -17.08 -1.55
N ALA A 77 6.51 -17.25 -2.37
CA ALA A 77 7.74 -17.91 -1.94
C ALA A 77 8.44 -17.16 -0.80
N HIS A 78 8.50 -15.83 -0.88
CA HIS A 78 9.01 -14.99 0.22
C HIS A 78 8.17 -15.14 1.49
N SER A 79 6.85 -15.07 1.40
CA SER A 79 5.97 -15.20 2.57
C SER A 79 6.16 -16.53 3.32
N LYS A 80 6.41 -17.64 2.58
CA LYS A 80 6.59 -18.97 3.16
C LYS A 80 7.98 -19.23 3.73
N SER A 81 9.01 -18.54 3.24
CA SER A 81 10.40 -18.84 3.57
C SER A 81 11.00 -17.91 4.62
N THR A 82 10.48 -16.69 4.78
CA THR A 82 11.16 -15.65 5.58
C THR A 82 10.29 -14.96 6.64
N VAL A 83 8.99 -15.27 6.72
CA VAL A 83 8.06 -14.54 7.60
C VAL A 83 7.39 -15.50 8.58
N TYR A 84 7.57 -15.24 9.86
CA TYR A 84 6.82 -15.94 10.91
C TYR A 84 5.40 -15.40 10.95
N GLY A 85 4.42 -16.31 10.97
CA GLY A 85 3.02 -15.92 11.09
C GLY A 85 2.75 -15.27 12.44
N LEU A 86 1.79 -14.34 12.49
CA LEU A 86 1.36 -13.70 13.74
C LEU A 86 1.00 -14.74 14.82
N ALA A 87 0.29 -15.80 14.43
CA ALA A 87 -0.12 -16.88 15.34
C ALA A 87 1.07 -17.66 15.93
N GLU A 88 2.18 -17.77 15.21
CA GLU A 88 3.39 -18.45 15.70
C GLU A 88 4.15 -17.55 16.68
N ILE A 89 4.24 -16.27 16.37
CA ILE A 89 4.90 -15.25 17.21
C ILE A 89 4.12 -15.02 18.50
N ALA A 90 2.79 -14.99 18.44
CA ALA A 90 1.93 -14.83 19.60
C ALA A 90 2.10 -15.96 20.64
N LYS A 91 2.46 -17.17 20.21
CA LYS A 91 2.74 -18.30 21.14
C LYS A 91 4.04 -18.14 21.93
N LEU A 92 4.95 -17.26 21.49
CA LEU A 92 6.20 -17.00 22.20
C LEU A 92 5.94 -16.06 23.37
N SER A 93 6.80 -16.08 24.40
CA SER A 93 6.75 -15.04 25.44
C SER A 93 7.18 -13.69 24.88
N THR A 94 6.70 -12.58 25.46
CA THR A 94 7.01 -11.20 25.07
C THR A 94 8.49 -10.97 24.76
N LYS A 95 9.40 -11.40 25.65
CA LYS A 95 10.86 -11.26 25.50
C LYS A 95 11.45 -11.99 24.29
N LYS A 96 10.70 -12.92 23.69
CA LYS A 96 11.11 -13.73 22.53
C LYS A 96 10.55 -13.22 21.21
N ARG A 97 9.79 -12.13 21.21
CA ARG A 97 9.15 -11.55 20.03
C ARG A 97 9.90 -10.30 19.58
N ALA A 98 10.06 -10.15 18.27
CA ALA A 98 10.65 -8.97 17.66
C ALA A 98 9.95 -8.63 16.34
N TYR A 99 10.08 -7.36 15.92
CA TYR A 99 9.60 -6.86 14.64
C TYR A 99 10.70 -6.04 13.97
N CYS A 100 11.04 -6.37 12.74
CA CYS A 100 12.03 -5.66 11.94
C CYS A 100 11.34 -4.65 11.03
N HIS A 101 11.62 -3.36 11.19
CA HIS A 101 11.14 -2.30 10.30
C HIS A 101 11.78 -2.38 8.92
N THR A 102 13.07 -2.71 8.85
CA THR A 102 13.79 -2.82 7.56
C THR A 102 13.22 -3.96 6.69
N CYS A 103 12.89 -5.10 7.30
CA CYS A 103 12.35 -6.25 6.59
C CYS A 103 10.82 -6.29 6.58
N SER A 104 10.16 -5.40 7.34
CA SER A 104 8.72 -5.39 7.58
C SER A 104 8.16 -6.75 8.04
N CYS A 105 8.82 -7.42 8.99
CA CYS A 105 8.43 -8.76 9.42
C CYS A 105 8.55 -8.99 10.94
N LEU A 106 7.68 -9.84 11.47
CA LEU A 106 7.82 -10.40 12.81
C LEU A 106 8.81 -11.56 12.79
N PHE A 107 9.61 -11.68 13.85
CA PHE A 107 10.55 -12.79 14.00
C PHE A 107 10.85 -13.11 15.48
N PRO A 108 11.25 -14.36 15.80
CA PRO A 108 11.73 -14.71 17.13
C PRO A 108 13.11 -14.12 17.43
N THR A 109 13.35 -13.63 18.64
CA THR A 109 14.65 -13.02 19.01
C THR A 109 15.86 -13.95 18.86
N LYS A 110 15.67 -15.28 18.87
CA LYS A 110 16.74 -16.25 18.55
C LYS A 110 17.33 -16.08 17.15
N LEU A 111 16.63 -15.39 16.25
CA LEU A 111 17.08 -15.10 14.88
C LEU A 111 17.67 -13.69 14.72
N LYS A 112 17.87 -12.95 15.81
CA LYS A 112 18.47 -11.59 15.82
C LYS A 112 19.77 -11.48 15.02
N ARG A 113 20.55 -12.56 14.90
CA ARG A 113 21.76 -12.61 14.08
C ARG A 113 21.55 -12.21 12.62
N TYR A 114 20.37 -12.47 12.05
CA TYR A 114 20.02 -12.10 10.68
C TYR A 114 19.53 -10.65 10.54
N HIS A 115 19.38 -9.94 11.66
CA HIS A 115 18.85 -8.58 11.75
C HIS A 115 19.81 -7.63 12.46
N GLN A 116 21.08 -8.00 12.66
CA GLN A 116 22.03 -7.23 13.48
C GLN A 116 22.21 -5.77 13.03
N ASN A 117 22.12 -5.53 11.72
CA ASN A 117 22.26 -4.21 11.10
C ASN A 117 20.93 -3.61 10.66
N HIS A 118 19.81 -4.19 11.09
CA HIS A 118 18.48 -3.72 10.79
C HIS A 118 17.90 -2.93 11.96
N ASP A 119 16.88 -2.15 11.64
CA ASP A 119 16.08 -1.44 12.62
C ASP A 119 14.95 -2.36 13.09
N PHE A 120 14.98 -2.78 14.35
CA PHE A 120 13.98 -3.69 14.91
C PHE A 120 13.66 -3.38 16.37
N LEU A 121 12.44 -3.76 16.77
CA LEU A 121 11.92 -3.71 18.13
C LEU A 121 11.90 -5.12 18.73
N GLU A 122 12.18 -5.23 20.03
CA GLU A 122 12.09 -6.47 20.81
C GLU A 122 11.06 -6.31 21.92
N GLY A 123 10.58 -7.43 22.49
CA GLY A 123 9.72 -7.36 23.66
C GLY A 123 8.27 -6.97 23.34
N ILE A 124 7.77 -7.34 22.16
CA ILE A 124 6.42 -6.95 21.71
C ILE A 124 5.36 -7.66 22.56
N SER A 125 4.60 -6.89 23.33
CA SER A 125 3.55 -7.43 24.20
C SER A 125 2.31 -7.88 23.42
N ASP A 126 1.40 -8.59 24.08
CA ASP A 126 0.12 -8.99 23.47
C ASP A 126 -0.73 -7.76 23.15
N GLU A 127 -0.70 -6.74 24.00
CA GLU A 127 -1.37 -5.46 23.76
C GLU A 127 -0.83 -4.78 22.50
N LEU A 128 0.50 -4.79 22.32
CA LEU A 128 1.13 -4.19 21.16
C LEU A 128 0.84 -4.99 19.88
N LEU A 129 0.84 -6.33 19.94
CA LEU A 129 0.40 -7.18 18.82
C LEU A 129 -1.05 -6.94 18.42
N SER A 130 -1.92 -6.64 19.40
CA SER A 130 -3.33 -6.30 19.13
C SER A 130 -3.53 -4.91 18.53
N GLN A 131 -2.48 -4.05 18.55
CA GLN A 131 -2.51 -2.69 18.01
C GLN A 131 -1.34 -2.44 17.06
N PRO A 132 -1.35 -3.03 15.84
CA PRO A 132 -0.22 -2.95 14.92
C PRO A 132 0.24 -1.52 14.60
N THR A 133 -0.69 -0.57 14.46
CA THR A 133 -0.40 0.84 14.15
C THR A 133 0.43 1.55 15.22
N ARG A 134 0.58 0.98 16.42
CA ARG A 134 1.40 1.55 17.50
C ARG A 134 2.88 1.28 17.34
N PHE A 135 3.26 0.23 16.63
CA PHE A 135 4.66 -0.09 16.40
C PHE A 135 5.03 -0.11 14.92
N LEU A 136 4.10 -0.42 14.01
CA LEU A 136 4.33 -0.28 12.58
C LEU A 136 4.49 1.20 12.22
N ARG A 137 5.52 1.51 11.41
CA ARG A 137 5.70 2.86 10.89
C ARG A 137 4.66 3.14 9.81
N PRO A 138 4.05 4.33 9.80
CA PRO A 138 3.15 4.70 8.72
C PRO A 138 3.92 4.77 7.40
N LEU A 139 3.29 4.26 6.33
CA LEU A 139 3.74 4.48 4.96
C LEU A 139 3.13 5.80 4.46
N SER A 140 3.76 6.93 4.81
CA SER A 140 3.18 8.27 4.67
C SER A 140 3.32 8.93 3.29
N ASP A 141 3.81 8.20 2.29
CA ASP A 141 4.00 8.70 0.94
C ASP A 141 2.64 8.95 0.27
N ASP A 142 2.37 10.20 -0.10
CA ASP A 142 1.07 10.64 -0.57
C ASP A 142 0.79 10.21 -2.02
N THR A 143 1.79 9.76 -2.79
CA THR A 143 1.59 9.25 -4.15
C THR A 143 1.04 7.83 -4.17
N LYS A 144 1.11 7.12 -3.03
CA LYS A 144 0.79 5.70 -2.90
C LYS A 144 0.00 5.39 -1.62
N GLU A 145 0.64 4.98 -0.52
CA GLU A 145 -0.10 4.44 0.63
C GLU A 145 -0.79 5.50 1.48
N ALA A 146 -0.22 6.71 1.56
CA ALA A 146 -0.77 7.88 2.26
C ALA A 146 -1.33 7.54 3.67
N GLN A 147 -0.62 6.69 4.41
CA GLN A 147 -1.08 6.25 5.73
C GLN A 147 -0.84 7.33 6.78
N TYR A 148 -1.93 7.96 7.22
CA TYR A 148 -1.92 8.91 8.34
C TYR A 148 -2.77 8.36 9.47
N PHE A 149 -2.13 8.03 10.59
CA PHE A 149 -2.83 7.49 11.75
C PHE A 149 -3.55 8.60 12.52
N PHE A 150 -4.75 8.28 13.01
CA PHE A 150 -5.49 9.18 13.90
C PHE A 150 -4.75 9.38 15.22
N ALA A 151 -4.88 10.58 15.78
CA ALA A 151 -4.55 10.82 17.18
C ALA A 151 -5.52 10.07 18.10
N ASP A 152 -5.08 9.75 19.32
CA ASP A 152 -5.88 9.00 20.30
C ASP A 152 -7.20 9.68 20.64
N SER A 153 -7.21 11.00 20.76
CA SER A 153 -8.41 11.80 21.01
C SER A 153 -9.44 11.66 19.89
N THR A 154 -8.99 11.69 18.64
CA THR A 154 -9.84 11.51 17.47
C THR A 154 -10.39 10.09 17.41
N LEU A 155 -9.56 9.08 17.67
CA LEU A 155 -9.98 7.68 17.69
C LEU A 155 -11.04 7.44 18.77
N GLN A 156 -10.83 7.96 19.98
CA GLN A 156 -11.81 7.87 21.07
C GLN A 156 -13.13 8.54 20.70
N CYS A 157 -13.09 9.72 20.07
CA CYS A 157 -14.27 10.41 19.58
C CYS A 157 -15.06 9.53 18.59
N ILE A 158 -14.40 9.00 17.56
CA ILE A 158 -15.02 8.14 16.54
C ILE A 158 -15.64 6.89 17.17
N VAL A 159 -14.91 6.21 18.07
CA VAL A 159 -15.41 5.02 18.77
C VAL A 159 -16.64 5.34 19.63
N ASN A 160 -16.64 6.49 20.31
CA ASN A 160 -17.79 6.90 21.11
C ASN A 160 -19.02 7.23 20.24
N ILE A 161 -18.81 7.82 19.06
CA ILE A 161 -19.89 8.03 18.08
C ILE A 161 -20.49 6.69 17.65
N PHE A 162 -19.67 5.71 17.27
CA PHE A 162 -20.18 4.38 16.88
C PHE A 162 -20.96 3.70 18.00
N LYS A 163 -20.45 3.77 19.24
CA LYS A 163 -21.18 3.25 20.42
C LYS A 163 -22.54 3.92 20.63
N GLN A 164 -22.63 5.24 20.45
CA GLN A 164 -23.90 5.97 20.57
C GLN A 164 -24.90 5.59 19.47
N LEU A 165 -24.39 5.24 18.29
CA LEU A 165 -25.19 4.74 17.17
C LEU A 165 -25.54 3.24 17.28
N GLY A 166 -25.01 2.54 18.29
CA GLY A 166 -25.23 1.10 18.50
C GLY A 166 -24.51 0.19 17.49
N ILE A 167 -23.39 0.66 16.92
CA ILE A 167 -22.51 -0.07 16.00
C ILE A 167 -21.23 -0.50 16.73
#